data_AF-A0A2I0QHA2-F1
#
_entry.id   AF-A0A2I0QHA2-F1
#
_cell.length_a   1.000
_cell.length_b   1.000
_cell.length_c   1.000
_cell.angle_alpha   90.00
_cell.angle_beta   90.00
_cell.angle_gamma   90.00
#
_symmetry.space_group_name_H-M   'P 1'
#
loop_
_entity.id
_entity.type
_entity.pdbx_description
1 polymer ?
#
loop_
_entity_poly.entity_id
_entity_poly.type
_entity_poly.pdbx_seq_one_letter_code
_entity_poly.pdbx_strand_id
1 'polypeptide(L)'
;MNNGTPFYTINNNPQICLNMNENQTCNKTWQVNATGKMGKTWEFFTIFNSTLSGSSQTGKVNITISCVDNDNDSICSDVDNCPVYNPNQNDTDRDGIGNVCDNCVNVNNTNQTDSDNDGIGNACDNCPYTYNPDQNDT
;
A
#
# COMPACT_ATOMS: atom_id res chain seq x y z
N MET A 1 -22.02 -12.24 -1.17
CA MET A 1 -20.69 -12.22 -0.53
C MET A 1 -19.86 -13.29 -1.23
N ASN A 2 -19.01 -12.91 -2.18
CA ASN A 2 -18.17 -13.87 -2.91
C ASN A 2 -16.86 -14.06 -2.15
N ASN A 3 -16.81 -15.13 -1.35
CA ASN A 3 -15.59 -15.61 -0.71
C ASN A 3 -14.58 -16.01 -1.79
N GLY A 4 -13.48 -15.27 -1.93
CA GLY A 4 -12.22 -15.85 -2.42
C GLY A 4 -11.46 -15.11 -3.52
N THR A 5 -12.06 -14.18 -4.27
CA THR A 5 -11.34 -13.42 -5.31
C THR A 5 -11.12 -11.97 -4.87
N PRO A 6 -9.88 -11.56 -4.55
CA PRO A 6 -9.56 -10.20 -4.12
C PRO A 6 -9.45 -9.20 -5.28
N PHE A 7 -10.01 -9.56 -6.43
CA PHE A 7 -10.09 -8.68 -7.57
C PHE A 7 -11.50 -8.77 -8.10
N TYR A 8 -12.14 -7.62 -8.24
CA TYR A 8 -13.43 -7.51 -8.90
C TYR A 8 -13.29 -6.54 -10.06
N THR A 9 -13.94 -6.89 -11.17
CA THR A 9 -13.92 -6.10 -12.39
C THR A 9 -14.66 -4.79 -12.16
N ILE A 10 -14.04 -3.66 -12.46
CA ILE A 10 -14.69 -2.35 -12.36
C ILE A 10 -15.49 -2.01 -13.62
N ASN A 11 -15.31 -2.79 -14.68
CA ASN A 11 -16.02 -2.71 -15.94
C ASN A 11 -16.57 -4.09 -16.34
N ASN A 12 -16.94 -4.25 -17.61
CA ASN A 12 -17.39 -5.53 -18.13
C ASN A 12 -16.33 -6.61 -17.91
N ASN A 13 -16.79 -7.77 -17.46
CA ASN A 13 -15.97 -8.96 -17.28
C ASN A 13 -15.15 -9.23 -18.56
N PRO A 14 -13.92 -9.80 -18.46
CA PRO A 14 -13.06 -10.08 -19.60
C PRO A 14 -13.87 -10.81 -20.67
N GLN A 15 -13.99 -10.20 -21.84
CA GLN A 15 -14.78 -10.79 -22.92
C GLN A 15 -14.05 -12.00 -23.48
N ILE A 16 -14.77 -13.10 -23.68
CA ILE A 16 -14.26 -14.32 -24.29
C ILE A 16 -13.77 -14.01 -25.71
N CYS A 17 -12.61 -14.54 -26.08
CA CYS A 17 -12.15 -14.52 -27.47
C CYS A 17 -12.80 -15.69 -28.22
N LEU A 18 -13.47 -15.40 -29.33
CA LEU A 18 -14.13 -16.38 -30.18
C LEU A 18 -13.36 -16.57 -31.48
N ASN A 19 -13.45 -17.78 -32.04
CA ASN A 19 -12.93 -18.11 -33.37
C ASN A 19 -11.40 -17.92 -33.53
N MET A 20 -10.63 -18.24 -32.49
CA MET A 20 -9.17 -18.19 -32.54
C MET A 20 -8.60 -19.38 -33.33
N ASN A 21 -7.74 -19.12 -34.31
CA ASN A 21 -6.94 -20.13 -35.01
C ASN A 21 -5.61 -20.41 -34.29
N GLU A 22 -4.87 -21.44 -34.73
CA GLU A 22 -3.52 -21.75 -34.23
C GLU A 22 -2.58 -20.54 -34.35
N ASN A 23 -1.78 -20.30 -33.31
CA ASN A 23 -0.83 -19.18 -33.19
C ASN A 23 -1.43 -17.76 -33.15
N GLN A 24 -2.76 -17.60 -33.04
CA GLN A 24 -3.35 -16.29 -32.83
C GLN A 24 -3.26 -15.85 -31.36
N THR A 25 -2.92 -14.59 -31.12
CA THR A 25 -2.90 -13.98 -29.78
C THR A 25 -4.11 -13.07 -29.60
N CYS A 26 -4.82 -13.22 -28.48
CA CYS A 26 -5.94 -12.37 -28.13
C CYS A 26 -5.56 -11.45 -26.97
N ASN A 27 -5.31 -10.18 -27.27
CA ASN A 27 -5.05 -9.18 -26.24
C ASN A 27 -6.38 -8.64 -25.71
N LYS A 28 -6.68 -8.91 -24.43
CA LYS A 28 -7.83 -8.33 -23.72
C LYS A 28 -7.31 -7.48 -22.57
N THR A 29 -7.87 -6.28 -22.46
CA THR A 29 -7.60 -5.36 -21.35
C THR A 29 -8.89 -5.14 -20.60
N TRP A 30 -8.86 -5.34 -19.29
CA TRP A 30 -9.94 -4.97 -18.37
C TRP A 30 -9.31 -4.37 -17.12
N GLN A 31 -10.11 -3.65 -16.35
CA GLN A 31 -9.65 -3.04 -15.12
C GLN A 31 -10.24 -3.79 -13.94
N VAL A 32 -9.44 -3.95 -12.90
CA VAL A 32 -9.84 -4.59 -11.65
C VAL A 32 -9.49 -3.68 -10.49
N ASN A 33 -10.34 -3.66 -9.47
CA ASN A 33 -9.93 -3.17 -8.16
C ASN A 33 -9.34 -4.33 -7.39
N ALA A 34 -8.16 -4.10 -6.82
CA ALA A 34 -7.46 -5.07 -6.00
C ALA A 34 -7.77 -4.80 -4.52
N THR A 35 -8.29 -5.80 -3.82
CA THR A 35 -8.54 -5.80 -2.37
C THR A 35 -7.72 -6.87 -1.65
N GLY A 36 -6.76 -7.47 -2.36
CA GLY A 36 -5.94 -8.56 -1.86
C GLY A 36 -4.79 -8.09 -0.99
N LYS A 37 -4.22 -9.03 -0.23
CA LYS A 37 -3.01 -8.78 0.56
C LYS A 37 -1.86 -8.34 -0.36
N MET A 38 -1.13 -7.31 0.06
CA MET A 38 0.09 -6.82 -0.61
C MET A 38 1.15 -7.92 -0.73
N GLY A 39 1.97 -7.85 -1.79
CA GLY A 39 3.03 -8.81 -2.08
C GLY A 39 2.51 -10.21 -2.46
N LYS A 40 1.19 -10.39 -2.62
CA LYS A 40 0.62 -11.63 -3.11
C LYS A 40 0.37 -11.55 -4.62
N THR A 41 0.81 -12.59 -5.30
CA THR A 41 0.44 -12.86 -6.68
C THR A 41 -0.82 -13.70 -6.70
N TRP A 42 -1.75 -13.33 -7.58
CA TRP A 42 -3.02 -14.02 -7.78
C TRP A 42 -3.12 -14.50 -9.21
N GLU A 43 -3.49 -15.76 -9.37
CA GLU A 43 -3.66 -16.41 -10.67
C GLU A 43 -5.13 -16.32 -11.13
N PHE A 44 -5.32 -15.92 -12.38
CA PHE A 44 -6.61 -15.89 -13.06
C PHE A 44 -6.56 -16.77 -14.30
N PHE A 45 -7.71 -17.37 -14.64
CA PHE A 45 -7.88 -18.13 -15.87
C PHE A 45 -8.77 -17.34 -16.83
N THR A 46 -8.31 -17.14 -18.06
CA THR A 46 -9.13 -16.67 -19.17
C THR A 46 -9.50 -17.86 -20.04
N ILE A 47 -10.74 -17.90 -20.53
CA ILE A 47 -11.21 -18.96 -21.45
C ILE A 47 -11.35 -18.34 -22.85
N PHE A 48 -10.86 -19.06 -23.87
CA PHE A 48 -11.10 -18.71 -25.27
C PHE A 48 -11.54 -19.92 -26.09
N ASN A 49 -12.41 -19.66 -27.06
CA ASN A 49 -12.93 -20.67 -27.98
C ASN A 49 -12.15 -20.63 -29.29
N SER A 50 -11.54 -21.77 -29.65
CA SER A 50 -10.87 -21.94 -30.93
C SER A 50 -11.84 -22.40 -32.02
N THR A 51 -11.57 -22.02 -33.27
CA THR A 51 -12.20 -22.62 -34.46
C THR A 51 -11.75 -24.06 -34.69
N LEU A 52 -10.67 -24.51 -34.05
CA LEU A 52 -10.22 -25.89 -34.08
C LEU A 52 -11.19 -26.77 -33.29
N SER A 53 -11.60 -27.89 -33.89
CA SER A 53 -12.56 -28.81 -33.29
C SER A 53 -12.02 -29.39 -31.97
N GLY A 54 -12.66 -29.04 -30.84
CA GLY A 54 -12.44 -29.68 -29.55
C GLY A 54 -11.48 -28.97 -28.58
N SER A 55 -11.05 -27.73 -28.85
CA SER A 55 -10.08 -27.04 -27.98
C SER A 55 -10.57 -25.68 -27.49
N SER A 56 -11.35 -25.66 -26.39
CA SER A 56 -11.35 -24.51 -25.50
C SER A 56 -10.02 -24.50 -24.74
N GLN A 57 -9.31 -23.37 -24.80
CA GLN A 57 -8.02 -23.23 -24.12
C GLN A 57 -8.16 -22.25 -22.96
N THR A 58 -7.33 -22.44 -21.94
CA THR A 58 -7.23 -21.55 -20.78
C THR A 58 -5.88 -20.83 -20.79
N GLY A 59 -5.92 -19.50 -20.66
CA GLY A 59 -4.73 -18.67 -20.43
C GLY A 59 -4.60 -18.32 -18.96
N LYS A 60 -3.38 -18.35 -18.41
CA LYS A 60 -3.10 -17.89 -17.04
C LYS A 60 -2.63 -16.43 -17.04
N VAL A 61 -3.20 -15.62 -16.15
CA VAL A 61 -2.78 -14.23 -15.90
C VAL A 61 -2.40 -14.09 -14.44
N ASN A 62 -1.20 -13.54 -14.18
CA ASN A 62 -0.69 -13.29 -12.85
C ASN A 62 -0.78 -11.79 -12.55
N ILE A 63 -1.45 -11.43 -11.46
CA ILE A 63 -1.49 -10.04 -10.96
C ILE A 63 -0.84 -10.02 -9.59
N THR A 64 0.19 -9.19 -9.43
CA THR A 64 0.83 -8.93 -8.15
C THR A 64 0.42 -7.55 -7.67
N ILE A 65 -0.10 -7.47 -6.46
CA ILE A 65 -0.35 -6.18 -5.83
C ILE A 65 0.93 -5.76 -5.12
N SER A 66 1.55 -4.69 -5.58
CA SER A 66 2.75 -4.10 -5.00
C SER A 66 2.45 -2.69 -4.56
N CYS A 67 2.93 -2.33 -3.37
CA CYS A 67 3.09 -0.95 -2.95
C CYS A 67 4.59 -0.66 -2.79
N VAL A 68 4.92 0.61 -2.63
CA VAL A 68 6.27 1.02 -2.24
C VAL A 68 6.36 0.93 -0.73
N ASP A 69 7.43 0.29 -0.25
CA ASP A 69 7.81 0.18 1.17
C ASP A 69 9.27 0.66 1.23
N ASN A 70 9.48 1.88 1.73
CA ASN A 70 10.77 2.56 1.66
C ASN A 70 11.70 2.17 2.81
N ASP A 71 11.14 1.77 3.94
CA ASP A 71 11.86 1.47 5.19
C ASP A 71 11.84 -0.03 5.54
N ASN A 72 11.17 -0.85 4.73
CA ASN A 72 11.05 -2.30 4.80
C ASN A 72 10.37 -2.80 6.09
N ASP A 73 9.40 -2.05 6.58
CA ASP A 73 8.65 -2.39 7.80
C ASP A 73 7.40 -3.25 7.52
N SER A 74 7.14 -3.59 6.25
CA SER A 74 5.97 -4.32 5.75
C SER A 74 4.66 -3.53 5.73
N ILE A 75 4.71 -2.21 5.91
CA ILE A 75 3.63 -1.26 5.70
C ILE A 75 3.91 -0.48 4.41
N CYS A 76 2.85 -0.13 3.68
CA CYS A 76 3.01 0.62 2.44
C CYS A 76 3.19 2.11 2.76
N SER A 77 4.11 2.79 2.07
CA SER A 77 4.44 4.20 2.32
C SER A 77 3.26 5.18 2.16
N ASP A 78 2.14 4.77 1.57
CA ASP A 78 0.92 5.58 1.45
C ASP A 78 -0.02 5.47 2.67
N VAL A 79 0.19 4.47 3.54
CA VAL A 79 -0.54 4.26 4.79
C VAL A 79 0.36 4.19 6.02
N ASP A 80 1.68 4.29 5.81
CA ASP A 80 2.69 4.33 6.84
C ASP A 80 2.74 5.70 7.51
N ASN A 81 2.59 5.73 8.83
CA ASN A 81 2.66 6.96 9.62
C ASN A 81 4.09 7.40 9.93
N CYS A 82 5.13 6.71 9.43
CA CYS A 82 6.52 7.04 9.74
C CYS A 82 7.48 6.61 8.64
N PRO A 83 8.41 7.45 8.15
CA PRO A 83 9.34 7.06 7.08
C PRO A 83 10.50 6.16 7.57
N VAL A 84 10.38 5.58 8.76
CA VAL A 84 11.40 4.74 9.41
C VAL A 84 10.74 3.56 10.10
N TYR A 85 11.45 2.43 10.11
CA TYR A 85 10.92 1.13 10.51
C TYR A 85 10.06 1.17 11.78
N ASN A 86 8.75 1.03 11.63
CA ASN A 86 7.79 1.04 12.73
C ASN A 86 6.57 0.14 12.47
N PRO A 87 6.75 -1.19 12.33
CA PRO A 87 5.71 -2.13 11.89
C PRO A 87 4.46 -2.19 12.77
N ASN A 88 4.54 -1.68 14.00
CA ASN A 88 3.41 -1.61 14.94
C ASN A 88 2.52 -0.37 14.70
N GLN A 89 3.00 0.63 13.94
CA GLN A 89 2.29 1.85 13.57
C GLN A 89 1.67 2.57 14.79
N ASN A 90 2.36 2.52 15.94
CA ASN A 90 1.90 3.17 17.16
C ASN A 90 1.90 4.69 16.98
N ASP A 91 0.77 5.31 17.31
CA ASP A 91 0.54 6.75 17.26
C ASP A 91 -0.33 7.09 18.48
N THR A 92 0.30 7.68 19.50
CA THR A 92 -0.26 7.81 20.86
C THR A 92 -1.20 9.00 20.99
N ASP A 93 -0.87 10.10 20.34
CA ASP A 93 -1.62 11.35 20.38
C ASP A 93 -2.53 11.55 19.15
N ARG A 94 -2.43 10.65 18.16
CA ARG A 94 -3.27 10.55 16.96
C ARG A 94 -3.12 11.76 16.04
N ASP A 95 -1.90 12.26 15.90
CA ASP A 95 -1.58 13.35 14.99
C ASP A 95 -1.24 12.90 13.56
N GLY A 96 -1.11 11.58 13.36
CA GLY A 96 -0.77 10.95 12.08
C GLY A 96 0.72 10.68 11.89
N ILE A 97 1.56 10.98 12.88
CA ILE A 97 2.99 10.69 12.91
C ILE A 97 3.23 9.53 13.89
N GLY A 98 3.96 8.51 13.46
CA GLY A 98 4.26 7.36 14.32
C GLY A 98 5.19 7.75 15.48
N ASN A 99 4.96 7.20 16.67
CA ASN A 99 5.75 7.43 17.89
C ASN A 99 7.29 7.34 17.70
N VAL A 100 7.75 6.60 16.69
CA VAL A 100 9.19 6.38 16.40
C VAL A 100 9.83 7.60 15.73
N CYS A 101 9.05 8.42 15.01
CA CYS A 101 9.51 9.63 14.32
C CYS A 101 8.76 10.90 14.76
N ASP A 102 7.99 10.80 15.84
CA ASP A 102 7.29 11.93 16.45
C ASP A 102 8.17 12.61 17.50
N ASN A 103 8.49 13.88 17.29
CA ASN A 103 9.26 14.69 18.23
C ASN A 103 8.44 15.20 19.44
N CYS A 104 7.14 14.89 19.51
CA CYS A 104 6.26 15.11 20.64
C CYS A 104 5.21 13.99 20.82
N VAL A 105 5.66 12.74 21.06
CA VAL A 105 4.87 11.49 21.24
C VAL A 105 3.52 11.58 21.99
N ASN A 106 3.31 12.58 22.85
CA ASN A 106 2.09 12.74 23.65
C ASN A 106 1.30 14.03 23.34
N VAL A 107 1.73 14.86 22.39
CA VAL A 107 1.19 16.19 22.12
C VAL A 107 1.08 16.41 20.62
N ASN A 108 -0.17 16.38 20.12
CA ASN A 108 -0.48 16.47 18.71
C ASN A 108 0.22 17.64 18.01
N ASN A 109 1.10 17.32 17.06
CA ASN A 109 1.89 18.29 16.32
C ASN A 109 2.29 17.78 14.93
N THR A 110 1.30 17.56 14.05
CA THR A 110 1.50 17.02 12.68
C THR A 110 2.56 17.75 11.85
N ASN A 111 2.89 19.00 12.18
CA ASN A 111 3.93 19.78 11.49
C ASN A 111 5.37 19.50 11.96
N GLN A 112 5.54 18.73 13.04
CA GLN A 112 6.81 18.24 13.59
C GLN A 112 7.88 19.34 13.68
N THR A 113 7.47 20.56 14.05
CA THR A 113 8.37 21.71 14.09
C THR A 113 9.27 21.61 15.31
N ASP A 114 10.57 21.73 15.08
CA ASP A 114 11.65 21.78 16.07
C ASP A 114 12.58 22.92 15.65
N SER A 115 12.51 24.07 16.33
CA SER A 115 13.13 25.32 15.87
C SER A 115 14.58 25.47 16.31
N ASP A 116 15.01 24.78 17.37
CA ASP A 116 16.38 24.79 17.85
C ASP A 116 17.12 23.46 17.58
N ASN A 117 16.43 22.47 17.02
CA ASN A 117 16.95 21.17 16.59
C ASN A 117 17.52 20.37 17.77
N ASP A 118 16.86 20.43 18.92
CA ASP A 118 17.24 19.63 20.10
C ASP A 118 16.61 18.22 20.11
N GLY A 119 15.67 17.97 19.19
CA GLY A 119 14.96 16.70 19.05
C GLY A 119 13.60 16.66 19.76
N ILE A 120 13.23 17.72 20.47
CA ILE A 120 11.92 17.90 21.11
C ILE A 120 11.14 18.92 20.28
N GLY A 121 9.92 18.57 19.89
CA GLY A 121 9.11 19.48 19.08
C GLY A 121 8.69 20.72 19.87
N ASN A 122 8.56 21.85 19.17
CA ASN A 122 8.08 23.13 19.71
C ASN A 122 6.77 22.99 20.53
N ALA A 123 5.95 21.97 20.26
CA ALA A 123 4.69 21.74 20.94
C ALA A 123 4.86 21.19 22.36
N CYS A 124 5.97 20.53 22.66
CA CYS A 124 6.26 19.88 23.94
C CYS A 124 7.59 20.33 24.57
N ASP A 125 8.34 21.21 23.90
CA ASP A 125 9.57 21.82 24.39
C ASP A 125 9.28 22.98 25.38
N ASN A 126 9.97 22.98 26.53
CA ASN A 126 9.89 24.02 27.55
C ASN A 126 10.67 25.30 27.18
N CYS A 127 11.60 25.23 26.23
CA CYS A 127 12.35 26.36 25.67
C CYS A 127 12.44 26.28 24.13
N PRO A 128 11.34 26.44 23.36
CA PRO A 128 11.23 26.17 21.90
C PRO A 128 12.21 26.84 20.93
N TYR A 129 13.11 27.68 21.42
CA TYR A 129 14.07 28.44 20.63
C TYR A 129 15.47 28.41 21.27
N THR A 130 15.74 27.51 22.21
CA THR A 130 16.99 27.44 22.96
C THR A 130 17.33 26.01 23.31
N TYR A 131 18.20 25.40 22.49
CA TYR A 131 18.66 24.02 22.58
C TYR A 131 18.77 23.49 24.03
N ASN A 132 17.88 22.57 24.39
CA ASN A 132 17.69 22.04 25.74
C ASN A 132 17.12 20.60 25.70
N PRO A 133 17.82 19.64 25.08
CA PRO A 133 17.29 18.29 24.83
C PRO A 133 16.89 17.52 26.09
N ASP A 134 17.47 17.88 27.24
CA ASP A 134 17.16 17.27 28.54
C ASP A 134 15.89 17.87 29.20
N GLN A 135 15.34 18.97 28.65
CA GLN A 135 14.12 19.63 29.11
C GLN A 135 14.16 20.02 30.60
N ASN A 136 15.36 20.36 31.10
CA ASN A 136 15.56 20.75 32.48
C ASN A 136 14.90 22.10 32.76
N ASP A 137 14.14 22.17 33.85
CA ASP A 137 13.52 23.39 34.37
C ASP A 137 14.14 23.68 35.74
N THR A 138 15.27 24.40 35.74
CA THR A 138 16.03 24.77 36.95
C THR A 138 16.22 26.27 37.08
#